data_AF-A0AAV9PA83-F1
#
_entry.id   AF-A0AAV9PA83-F1
#
_cell.length_a   1.000
_cell.length_b   1.000
_cell.length_c   1.000
_cell.angle_alpha   90.00
_cell.angle_beta   90.00
_cell.angle_gamma   90.00
#
_symmetry.space_group_name_H-M   'P 1'
#
loop_
_entity.id
_entity.type
_entity.pdbx_description
1 polymer ?
#
loop_
_entity_poly.entity_id
_entity_poly.type
_entity_poly.pdbx_seq_one_letter_code
_entity_poly.pdbx_strand_id
1 'polypeptide(L)'
;MARPTYTKTRLGVTKASHGQSSISIHSQHNNTQPIFDSLSFQYSSTNKPAKQITELMAFQASSTADFESSFPAPKASWSDTEAANSTYLFHGVDDTPGKKAFFIHLEAKPGKEEQVASFLRDINDGVNQEPGTGPWFGNRFSKSTFCIFEAFPDAEARHAHVVGPGGQNFLRLDYLRDALASPAQIYMLDVLHGKFGTMFGEKIAPVSS
;
A
#
# COMPACT_ATOMS: atom_id res chain seq x y z
N MET A 1 21.62 -18.75 26.29
CA MET A 1 20.87 -17.53 25.91
C MET A 1 19.39 -17.89 25.83
N ALA A 2 18.52 -17.05 26.38
CA ALA A 2 17.15 -17.37 26.77
C ALA A 2 16.16 -17.48 25.58
N ARG A 3 15.19 -18.39 25.69
CA ARG A 3 14.06 -18.54 24.75
C ARG A 3 13.03 -17.41 24.99
N PRO A 4 12.38 -16.88 23.94
CA PRO A 4 11.30 -15.91 24.13
C PRO A 4 10.09 -16.59 24.80
N THR A 5 9.61 -16.00 25.88
CA THR A 5 8.37 -16.37 26.57
C THR A 5 7.18 -15.81 25.79
N TYR A 6 6.28 -16.68 25.33
CA TYR A 6 5.03 -16.28 24.69
C TYR A 6 3.94 -16.03 25.74
N THR A 7 3.30 -14.85 25.69
CA THR A 7 2.09 -14.55 26.45
C THR A 7 0.92 -15.34 25.86
N LYS A 8 0.23 -16.12 26.69
CA LYS A 8 -0.92 -16.93 26.27
C LYS A 8 -2.20 -16.08 26.36
N THR A 9 -2.68 -15.57 25.23
CA THR A 9 -3.99 -14.93 25.15
C THR A 9 -5.08 -16.01 25.22
N ARG A 10 -5.96 -15.96 26.22
CA ARG A 10 -7.14 -16.83 26.30
C ARG A 10 -8.37 -16.03 25.91
N LEU A 11 -8.94 -16.34 24.74
CA LEU A 11 -10.26 -15.83 24.37
C LEU A 11 -11.32 -16.58 25.18
N GLY A 12 -12.01 -15.90 26.08
CA GLY A 12 -13.18 -16.43 26.77
C GLY A 12 -14.45 -15.91 26.12
N VAL A 13 -15.25 -16.79 25.54
CA VAL A 13 -16.62 -16.46 25.10
C VAL A 13 -17.57 -16.99 26.15
N THR A 14 -18.21 -16.10 26.91
CA THR A 14 -19.31 -16.47 27.80
C THR A 14 -20.63 -16.19 27.09
N LYS A 15 -21.43 -17.24 26.92
CA LYS A 15 -22.78 -17.12 26.36
C LYS A 15 -23.71 -16.68 27.49
N ALA A 16 -24.16 -15.42 27.50
CA ALA A 16 -25.23 -14.99 28.39
C ALA A 16 -26.57 -15.51 27.86
N SER A 17 -27.43 -16.00 28.75
CA SER A 17 -28.82 -16.27 28.39
C SER A 17 -29.49 -14.94 28.02
N HIS A 18 -30.38 -14.95 27.02
CA HIS A 18 -31.12 -13.80 26.46
C HIS A 18 -30.46 -13.02 25.29
N GLY A 19 -29.60 -13.66 24.50
CA GLY A 19 -29.30 -13.18 23.13
C GLY A 19 -28.36 -11.98 23.02
N GLN A 20 -27.70 -11.60 24.12
CA GLN A 20 -26.58 -10.65 24.13
C GLN A 20 -25.28 -11.44 24.25
N SER A 21 -24.33 -11.18 23.34
CA SER A 21 -22.96 -11.70 23.45
C SER A 21 -22.04 -10.54 23.79
N SER A 22 -21.32 -10.64 24.90
CA SER A 22 -20.22 -9.73 25.22
C SER A 22 -18.89 -10.41 24.90
N ILE A 23 -17.96 -9.67 24.31
CA ILE A 23 -16.58 -10.10 24.13
C ILE A 23 -15.74 -9.29 25.11
N SER A 24 -15.06 -9.97 26.04
CA SER A 24 -14.17 -9.34 26.99
C SER A 24 -12.74 -9.84 26.77
N ILE A 25 -11.84 -8.94 26.38
CA ILE A 25 -10.43 -9.25 26.16
C ILE A 25 -9.68 -9.01 27.47
N HIS A 26 -9.05 -10.05 28.00
CA HIS A 26 -8.24 -9.95 29.23
C HIS A 26 -6.77 -10.14 28.87
N SER A 27 -5.95 -9.11 29.09
CA SER A 27 -4.49 -9.22 29.08
C SER A 27 -3.99 -9.11 30.51
N GLN A 28 -3.29 -10.12 31.02
CA GLN A 28 -2.54 -10.01 32.28
C GLN A 28 -1.10 -9.66 31.96
N HIS A 29 -0.68 -8.46 32.34
CA HIS A 29 0.73 -8.11 32.46
C HIS A 29 1.20 -8.39 33.88
N ASN A 30 2.35 -9.04 34.01
CA ASN A 30 2.98 -9.24 35.30
C ASN A 30 3.45 -7.88 35.85
N ASN A 31 2.89 -7.53 37.01
CA ASN A 31 3.43 -6.63 38.01
C ASN A 31 3.46 -5.12 37.67
N THR A 32 2.28 -4.49 37.61
CA THR A 32 1.95 -3.19 38.24
C THR A 32 0.46 -2.91 38.00
N GLN A 33 -0.20 -2.21 38.93
CA GLN A 33 -1.66 -2.05 39.03
C GLN A 33 -2.34 -1.64 37.70
N PRO A 34 -3.44 -2.30 37.28
CA PRO A 34 -4.15 -1.93 36.05
C PRO A 34 -5.02 -0.68 36.26
N ILE A 35 -4.80 0.35 35.44
CA ILE A 35 -5.80 1.38 35.17
C ILE A 35 -6.70 0.83 34.06
N PHE A 36 -7.97 0.58 34.34
CA PHE A 36 -8.93 0.02 33.39
C PHE A 36 -9.68 1.15 32.67
N ASP A 37 -9.51 1.28 31.36
CA ASP A 37 -10.53 1.83 30.48
C ASP A 37 -11.29 0.65 29.85
N SER A 38 -12.46 0.33 30.42
CA SER A 38 -13.34 -0.67 29.84
C SER A 38 -14.10 -0.09 28.65
N LEU A 39 -13.67 -0.39 27.43
CA LEU A 39 -14.51 -0.20 26.24
C LEU A 39 -15.47 -1.38 26.15
N SER A 40 -16.73 -1.15 26.51
CA SER A 40 -17.80 -2.13 26.32
C SER A 40 -18.51 -1.87 24.99
N PHE A 41 -18.39 -2.81 24.05
CA PHE A 41 -19.22 -2.83 22.84
C PHE A 41 -20.46 -3.69 23.11
N GLN A 42 -21.63 -3.06 23.13
CA GLN A 42 -22.90 -3.79 23.18
C GLN A 42 -23.32 -4.17 21.76
N TYR A 43 -23.36 -5.48 21.48
CA TYR A 43 -23.86 -6.03 20.22
C TYR A 43 -25.29 -6.56 20.42
N SER A 44 -26.26 -5.95 19.73
CA SER A 44 -27.64 -6.45 19.66
C SER A 44 -27.86 -7.17 18.33
N SER A 45 -28.24 -8.45 18.39
CA SER A 45 -28.45 -9.30 17.21
C SER A 45 -29.74 -9.00 16.41
N THR A 46 -30.45 -7.90 16.72
CA THR A 46 -31.70 -7.52 16.04
C THR A 46 -31.55 -6.39 15.03
N ASN A 47 -30.35 -5.80 14.84
CA ASN A 47 -30.16 -4.74 13.86
C ASN A 47 -29.92 -5.34 12.45
N LYS A 48 -30.92 -5.16 11.57
CA LYS A 48 -30.83 -5.47 10.12
C LYS A 48 -29.61 -4.79 9.48
N PRO A 49 -29.01 -5.40 8.43
CA PRO A 49 -27.76 -4.95 7.78
C PRO A 49 -27.80 -3.50 7.25
N ALA A 50 -28.99 -2.93 7.04
CA ALA A 50 -29.15 -1.56 6.57
C ALA A 50 -28.63 -0.50 7.56
N LYS A 51 -28.72 -0.71 8.88
CA LYS A 51 -28.30 0.29 9.88
C LYS A 51 -26.78 0.44 9.98
N GLN A 52 -26.05 -0.65 9.77
CA GLN A 52 -24.59 -0.70 9.82
C GLN A 52 -23.95 0.05 8.64
N ILE A 53 -24.60 0.04 7.48
CA ILE A 53 -24.15 0.77 6.29
C ILE A 53 -24.38 2.28 6.46
N THR A 54 -25.49 2.69 7.09
CA THR A 54 -25.77 4.11 7.35
C THR A 54 -24.80 4.76 8.34
N GLU A 55 -24.39 4.05 9.39
CA GLU A 55 -23.39 4.58 10.35
C GLU A 55 -21.98 4.68 9.75
N LEU A 56 -21.59 3.75 8.87
CA LEU A 56 -20.36 3.84 8.07
C LEU A 56 -20.36 5.05 7.13
N MET A 57 -21.51 5.38 6.54
CA MET A 57 -21.65 6.56 5.67
C MET A 57 -21.76 7.88 6.46
N ALA A 58 -22.31 7.86 7.68
CA ALA A 58 -22.41 9.05 8.53
C ALA A 58 -21.04 9.48 9.10
N PHE A 59 -20.12 8.55 9.35
CA PHE A 59 -18.75 8.88 9.77
C PHE A 59 -17.95 9.61 8.67
N GLN A 60 -18.31 9.42 7.39
CA GLN A 60 -17.67 10.13 6.28
C GLN A 60 -18.12 11.60 6.13
N ALA A 61 -19.20 12.01 6.80
CA ALA A 61 -19.79 13.34 6.62
C ALA A 61 -19.20 14.44 7.53
N SER A 62 -18.26 14.11 8.42
CA SER A 62 -17.75 15.06 9.42
C SER A 62 -16.21 15.13 9.47
N SER A 63 -15.56 15.42 8.33
CA SER A 63 -14.18 15.96 8.32
C SER A 63 -13.75 16.57 6.97
N THR A 64 -14.67 17.15 6.21
CA THR A 64 -14.39 17.66 4.85
C THR A 64 -13.56 18.94 4.78
N ALA A 65 -12.87 19.36 5.85
CA ALA A 65 -12.11 20.61 5.88
C ALA A 65 -10.58 20.42 5.94
N ASP A 66 -10.05 19.23 6.26
CA ASP A 66 -8.59 18.99 6.39
C ASP A 66 -8.08 17.84 5.49
N PHE A 67 -8.92 17.28 4.61
CA PHE A 67 -8.56 16.15 3.73
C PHE A 67 -8.03 16.58 2.35
N GLU A 68 -7.59 17.82 2.19
CA GLU A 68 -6.86 18.25 0.98
C GLU A 68 -5.35 17.94 1.11
N SER A 69 -5.03 16.78 1.70
CA SER A 69 -3.69 16.21 1.59
C SER A 69 -3.71 15.23 0.43
N SER A 70 -2.99 15.60 -0.64
CA SER A 70 -2.66 14.70 -1.73
C SER A 70 -2.23 13.35 -1.18
N PHE A 71 -2.64 12.27 -1.85
CA PHE A 71 -2.12 10.91 -1.76
C PHE A 71 -0.80 10.82 -0.96
N PRO A 72 -0.76 10.06 0.15
CA PRO A 72 -0.03 10.37 1.40
C PRO A 72 1.07 11.43 1.25
N ALA A 73 0.79 12.60 1.83
CA ALA A 73 1.66 13.76 1.99
C ALA A 73 3.15 13.48 1.68
N PRO A 74 3.64 13.79 0.46
CA PRO A 74 5.01 13.48 0.02
C PRO A 74 6.10 14.31 0.72
N LYS A 75 5.76 15.20 1.66
CA LYS A 75 6.77 15.96 2.41
C LYS A 75 7.25 15.20 3.63
N ALA A 76 8.00 14.13 3.40
CA ALA A 76 8.96 13.71 4.40
C ALA A 76 10.12 14.71 4.37
N SER A 77 10.37 15.39 5.50
CA SER A 77 11.30 16.52 5.67
C SER A 77 12.78 16.20 5.40
N TRP A 78 13.07 15.06 4.76
CA TRP A 78 14.40 14.66 4.33
C TRP A 78 14.63 14.86 2.82
N SER A 79 13.61 15.25 2.04
CA SER A 79 13.69 15.47 0.59
C SER A 79 13.77 16.95 0.15
N ASP A 80 14.07 17.88 1.07
CA ASP A 80 14.24 19.31 0.76
C ASP A 80 15.57 19.59 0.02
N THR A 81 15.79 18.95 -1.12
CA THR A 81 16.76 19.40 -2.13
C THR A 81 16.14 19.29 -3.53
N GLU A 82 15.73 20.46 -4.06
CA GLU A 82 15.41 20.78 -5.46
C GLU A 82 14.32 19.98 -6.21
N ALA A 83 13.04 20.27 -5.90
CA ALA A 83 11.89 19.77 -6.66
C ALA A 83 11.43 20.70 -7.82
N ALA A 84 12.31 21.52 -8.40
CA ALA A 84 11.89 22.44 -9.47
C ALA A 84 12.00 21.85 -10.89
N ASN A 85 12.80 20.80 -11.12
CA ASN A 85 13.11 20.33 -12.50
C ASN A 85 13.04 18.81 -12.73
N SER A 86 12.71 18.01 -11.72
CA SER A 86 12.64 16.56 -11.88
C SER A 86 11.26 16.10 -12.35
N THR A 87 11.21 15.23 -13.37
CA THR A 87 9.97 14.58 -13.87
C THR A 87 9.47 13.48 -12.96
N TYR A 88 10.27 13.07 -11.97
CA TYR A 88 9.91 12.11 -10.94
C TYR A 88 10.62 12.42 -9.62
N LEU A 89 10.05 11.99 -8.50
CA LEU A 89 10.57 12.17 -7.15
C LEU A 89 10.61 10.81 -6.43
N PHE A 90 11.74 10.50 -5.79
CA PHE A 90 11.89 9.29 -4.98
C PHE A 90 11.58 9.57 -3.51
N HIS A 91 10.88 8.64 -2.87
CA HIS A 91 10.51 8.64 -1.46
C HIS A 91 10.99 7.34 -0.80
N GLY A 92 11.80 7.43 0.25
CA GLY A 92 12.40 6.30 0.96
C GLY A 92 13.86 6.07 0.59
N VAL A 93 14.47 5.05 1.21
CA VAL A 93 15.86 4.62 1.00
C VAL A 93 15.95 3.10 0.99
N ASP A 94 17.05 2.54 0.48
CA ASP A 94 17.35 1.10 0.51
C ASP A 94 18.42 0.77 1.55
N ASP A 95 18.05 0.83 2.84
CA ASP A 95 18.95 0.57 3.96
C ASP A 95 18.62 -0.72 4.75
N THR A 96 17.60 -1.46 4.31
CA THR A 96 17.16 -2.72 4.91
C THR A 96 17.34 -3.91 3.97
N PRO A 97 17.57 -5.14 4.49
CA PRO A 97 17.56 -6.35 3.67
C PRO A 97 16.14 -6.82 3.36
N GLY A 98 16.00 -7.70 2.36
CA GLY A 98 14.76 -8.40 2.05
C GLY A 98 14.02 -7.84 0.84
N LYS A 99 12.77 -8.30 0.67
CA LYS A 99 11.96 -8.01 -0.53
C LYS A 99 11.61 -6.54 -0.63
N LYS A 100 11.69 -6.04 -1.85
CA LYS A 100 11.56 -4.64 -2.19
C LYS A 100 10.34 -4.42 -3.07
N ALA A 101 9.81 -3.21 -3.09
CA ALA A 101 8.80 -2.78 -4.04
C ALA A 101 8.90 -1.30 -4.39
N PHE A 102 8.37 -0.92 -5.55
CA PHE A 102 7.95 0.45 -5.81
C PHE A 102 6.43 0.52 -5.80
N PHE A 103 5.93 1.61 -5.23
CA PHE A 103 4.62 2.14 -5.57
C PHE A 103 4.84 3.46 -6.30
N ILE A 104 4.36 3.58 -7.52
CA ILE A 104 4.53 4.79 -8.32
C ILE A 104 3.17 5.42 -8.58
N HIS A 105 3.01 6.69 -8.23
CA HIS A 105 1.82 7.48 -8.49
C HIS A 105 2.04 8.40 -9.69
N LEU A 106 1.09 8.40 -10.62
CA LEU A 106 1.10 9.18 -11.86
C LEU A 106 -0.24 9.92 -11.99
N GLU A 107 -0.19 11.25 -12.03
CA GLU A 107 -1.36 12.07 -12.32
C GLU A 107 -1.27 12.60 -13.75
N ALA A 108 -2.21 12.23 -14.61
CA ALA A 108 -2.27 12.69 -15.99
C ALA A 108 -2.77 14.15 -16.06
N LYS A 109 -2.22 14.93 -16.99
CA LYS A 109 -2.86 16.19 -17.39
C LYS A 109 -4.22 15.92 -18.05
N PRO A 110 -5.16 16.89 -18.00
CA PRO A 110 -6.41 16.80 -18.75
C PRO A 110 -6.16 16.54 -20.25
N GLY A 111 -6.79 15.50 -20.81
CA GLY A 111 -6.63 15.12 -22.22
C GLY A 111 -5.39 14.26 -22.52
N LYS A 112 -4.59 13.91 -21.51
CA LYS A 112 -3.37 13.08 -21.63
C LYS A 112 -3.52 11.70 -20.98
N GLU A 113 -4.74 11.32 -20.60
CA GLU A 113 -5.00 10.08 -19.86
C GLU A 113 -4.59 8.84 -20.65
N GLU A 114 -4.85 8.81 -21.97
CA GLU A 114 -4.44 7.67 -22.81
C GLU A 114 -2.93 7.64 -23.06
N GLN A 115 -2.26 8.80 -22.99
CA GLN A 115 -0.80 8.87 -23.07
C GLN A 115 -0.17 8.24 -21.81
N VAL A 116 -0.72 8.49 -20.62
CA VAL A 116 -0.27 7.81 -19.40
C VAL A 116 -0.61 6.31 -19.45
N ALA A 117 -1.77 5.91 -19.97
CA ALA A 117 -2.09 4.49 -20.15
C ALA A 117 -1.15 3.79 -21.14
N SER A 118 -0.75 4.47 -22.22
CA SER A 118 0.27 3.98 -23.16
C SER A 118 1.63 3.82 -22.50
N PHE A 119 2.02 4.78 -21.66
CA PHE A 119 3.26 4.71 -20.90
C PHE A 119 3.34 3.47 -20.00
N LEU A 120 2.24 3.08 -19.36
CA LEU A 120 2.18 1.85 -18.57
C LEU A 120 2.40 0.61 -19.43
N ARG A 121 1.87 0.58 -20.67
CA ARG A 121 2.10 -0.52 -21.61
C ARG A 121 3.56 -0.61 -22.03
N ASP A 122 4.16 0.53 -22.38
CA ASP A 122 5.58 0.60 -22.76
C ASP A 122 6.51 0.12 -21.63
N ILE A 123 6.19 0.45 -20.37
CA ILE A 123 6.91 -0.07 -19.21
C ILE A 123 6.74 -1.59 -19.10
N ASN A 124 5.52 -2.10 -19.27
CA ASN A 124 5.26 -3.53 -19.17
C ASN A 124 6.05 -4.33 -20.21
N ASP A 125 6.16 -3.84 -21.46
CA ASP A 125 6.96 -4.46 -22.51
C ASP A 125 8.43 -4.59 -22.12
N GLY A 126 8.96 -3.61 -21.39
CA GLY A 126 10.30 -3.66 -20.80
C GLY A 126 10.39 -4.65 -19.64
N VAL A 127 9.46 -4.58 -18.69
CA VAL A 127 9.41 -5.45 -17.50
C VAL A 127 9.30 -6.94 -17.85
N ASN A 128 8.61 -7.28 -18.95
CA ASN A 128 8.53 -8.67 -19.43
C ASN A 128 9.90 -9.27 -19.80
N GLN A 129 10.96 -8.45 -19.89
CA GLN A 129 12.34 -8.87 -20.17
C GLN A 129 13.19 -8.92 -18.89
N GLU A 130 12.65 -8.58 -17.73
CA GLU A 130 13.38 -8.40 -16.48
C GLU A 130 13.09 -9.57 -15.50
N PRO A 131 13.99 -10.55 -15.38
CA PRO A 131 13.72 -11.75 -14.58
C PRO A 131 13.57 -11.47 -13.07
N GLY A 132 14.13 -10.35 -12.59
CA GLY A 132 14.06 -9.94 -11.17
C GLY A 132 12.85 -9.07 -10.83
N THR A 133 12.06 -8.64 -11.81
CA THR A 133 10.92 -7.73 -11.62
C THR A 133 9.63 -8.53 -11.58
N GLY A 134 8.99 -8.59 -10.43
CA GLY A 134 7.73 -9.31 -10.30
C GLY A 134 7.25 -9.55 -8.86
N PRO A 135 5.94 -9.45 -8.60
CA PRO A 135 4.88 -9.07 -9.53
C PRO A 135 4.95 -7.61 -9.98
N TRP A 136 4.39 -7.31 -11.16
CA TRP A 136 4.27 -5.96 -11.72
C TRP A 136 2.83 -5.69 -12.15
N PHE A 137 2.31 -4.50 -11.85
CA PHE A 137 0.97 -4.07 -12.21
C PHE A 137 0.94 -2.60 -12.61
N GLY A 138 0.43 -2.32 -13.81
CA GLY A 138 -0.07 -1.01 -14.20
C GLY A 138 -1.54 -0.89 -13.84
N ASN A 139 -1.90 0.14 -13.09
CA ASN A 139 -3.23 0.32 -12.50
C ASN A 139 -3.81 1.69 -12.87
N ARG A 140 -5.14 1.75 -12.91
CA ARG A 140 -5.90 3.00 -13.02
C ARG A 140 -6.74 3.17 -11.77
N PHE A 141 -6.51 4.25 -11.03
CA PHE A 141 -7.26 4.59 -9.82
C PHE A 141 -8.49 5.46 -10.13
N SER A 142 -8.33 6.42 -11.06
CA SER A 142 -9.40 7.33 -11.49
C SER A 142 -9.32 7.58 -13.00
N LYS A 143 -10.09 8.53 -13.53
CA LYS A 143 -9.97 8.93 -14.94
C LYS A 143 -8.54 9.39 -15.27
N SER A 144 -7.95 10.22 -14.41
CA SER A 144 -6.63 10.86 -14.60
C SER A 144 -5.53 10.29 -13.70
N THR A 145 -5.86 9.49 -12.69
CA THR A 145 -4.89 8.96 -11.72
C THR A 145 -4.55 7.50 -12.03
N PHE A 146 -3.25 7.21 -12.11
CA PHE A 146 -2.69 5.90 -12.43
C PHE A 146 -1.63 5.53 -11.41
N CYS A 147 -1.39 4.22 -11.25
CA CYS A 147 -0.38 3.72 -10.33
C CYS A 147 0.38 2.52 -10.90
N ILE A 148 1.65 2.38 -10.54
CA ILE A 148 2.41 1.14 -10.72
C ILE A 148 2.65 0.53 -9.34
N PHE A 149 2.42 -0.78 -9.21
CA PHE A 149 2.98 -1.56 -8.12
C PHE A 149 3.89 -2.62 -8.71
N GLU A 150 5.12 -2.67 -8.23
CA GLU A 150 6.10 -3.64 -8.66
C GLU A 150 6.97 -4.09 -7.50
N ALA A 151 7.37 -5.35 -7.50
CA ALA A 151 8.14 -5.93 -6.41
C ALA A 151 9.35 -6.71 -6.92
N PHE A 152 10.31 -6.89 -6.02
CA PHE A 152 11.63 -7.45 -6.29
C PHE A 152 12.06 -8.35 -5.12
N PRO A 153 12.88 -9.38 -5.37
CA PRO A 153 13.41 -10.23 -4.31
C PRO A 153 14.29 -9.47 -3.31
N ASP A 154 15.00 -8.45 -3.77
CA ASP A 154 15.97 -7.66 -3.00
C ASP A 154 16.28 -6.29 -3.67
N ALA A 155 17.19 -5.53 -3.05
CA ALA A 155 17.62 -4.22 -3.54
C ALA A 155 18.47 -4.29 -4.81
N GLU A 156 19.20 -5.39 -5.05
CA GLU A 156 20.00 -5.58 -6.26
C GLU A 156 19.08 -5.75 -7.48
N ALA A 157 18.04 -6.57 -7.36
CA ALA A 157 17.03 -6.73 -8.39
C ALA A 157 16.24 -5.44 -8.65
N ARG A 158 15.91 -4.65 -7.60
CA ARG A 158 15.33 -3.31 -7.78
C ARG A 158 16.27 -2.40 -8.57
N HIS A 159 17.56 -2.38 -8.23
CA HIS A 159 18.54 -1.57 -8.96
C HIS A 159 18.65 -2.00 -10.42
N ALA A 160 18.68 -3.30 -10.69
CA ALA A 160 18.67 -3.85 -12.04
C ALA A 160 17.44 -3.42 -12.85
N HIS A 161 16.25 -3.37 -12.22
CA HIS A 161 15.04 -2.83 -12.84
C HIS A 161 15.17 -1.33 -13.18
N VAL A 162 15.69 -0.51 -12.27
CA VAL A 162 15.85 0.95 -12.48
C VAL A 162 16.70 1.26 -13.72
N VAL A 163 17.75 0.48 -13.95
CA VAL A 163 18.62 0.63 -15.13
C VAL A 163 18.17 -0.22 -16.33
N GLY A 164 17.16 -1.07 -16.13
CA GLY A 164 16.64 -2.03 -17.10
C GLY A 164 15.63 -1.43 -18.09
N PRO A 165 15.13 -2.25 -19.04
CA PRO A 165 14.20 -1.79 -20.08
C PRO A 165 12.90 -1.17 -19.53
N GLY A 166 12.38 -1.68 -18.41
CA GLY A 166 11.23 -1.11 -17.71
C GLY A 166 11.54 0.27 -17.15
N GLY A 167 12.60 0.39 -16.34
CA GLY A 167 13.02 1.64 -15.71
C GLY A 167 13.42 2.74 -16.71
N GLN A 168 14.06 2.38 -17.83
CA GLN A 168 14.51 3.33 -18.86
C GLN A 168 13.38 4.15 -19.48
N ASN A 169 12.12 3.70 -19.40
CA ASN A 169 10.97 4.49 -19.83
C ASN A 169 10.85 5.82 -19.07
N PHE A 170 11.33 5.91 -17.82
CA PHE A 170 11.36 7.17 -17.06
C PHE A 170 12.39 8.19 -17.57
N LEU A 171 13.29 7.79 -18.47
CA LEU A 171 14.25 8.70 -19.13
C LEU A 171 13.61 9.52 -20.26
N ARG A 172 12.35 9.25 -20.63
CA ARG A 172 11.59 10.01 -21.65
C ARG A 172 11.07 11.33 -21.05
N LEU A 173 11.97 12.21 -20.62
CA LEU A 173 11.65 13.38 -19.79
C LEU A 173 10.59 14.28 -20.44
N ASP A 174 10.69 14.56 -21.75
CA ASP A 174 9.72 15.43 -22.43
C ASP A 174 8.34 14.80 -22.54
N TYR A 175 8.29 13.47 -22.72
CA TYR A 175 7.04 12.71 -22.69
C TYR A 175 6.37 12.83 -21.32
N LEU A 176 7.14 12.69 -20.24
CA LEU A 176 6.63 12.80 -18.86
C LEU A 176 6.16 14.22 -18.55
N ARG A 177 6.91 15.24 -18.96
CA ARG A 177 6.50 16.66 -18.79
C ARG A 177 5.22 16.97 -19.55
N ASP A 178 5.03 16.43 -20.74
CA ASP A 178 3.82 16.62 -21.53
C ASP A 178 2.61 15.84 -20.97
N ALA A 179 2.83 14.63 -20.44
CA ALA A 179 1.75 13.76 -19.99
C ALA A 179 1.29 14.02 -18.55
N LEU A 180 2.20 14.34 -17.62
CA LEU A 180 1.92 14.35 -16.19
C LEU A 180 1.62 15.75 -15.64
N ALA A 181 0.60 15.85 -14.78
CA ALA A 181 0.18 17.08 -14.11
C ALA A 181 1.15 17.51 -13.00
N SER A 182 1.89 16.55 -12.45
CA SER A 182 2.96 16.73 -11.48
C SER A 182 4.03 15.65 -11.71
N PRO A 183 5.26 15.79 -11.17
CA PRO A 183 6.26 14.75 -11.26
C PRO A 183 5.71 13.39 -10.77
N ALA A 184 6.13 12.29 -11.39
CA ALA A 184 5.79 10.96 -10.89
C ALA A 184 6.32 10.79 -9.46
N GLN A 185 5.50 10.28 -8.55
CA GLN A 185 5.94 10.04 -7.16
C GLN A 185 6.30 8.57 -7.01
N ILE A 186 7.57 8.26 -6.78
CA ILE A 186 8.12 6.90 -6.68
C ILE A 186 8.40 6.60 -5.22
N TYR A 187 7.64 5.71 -4.60
CA TYR A 187 7.79 5.30 -3.22
C TYR A 187 8.55 3.98 -3.14
N MET A 188 9.71 3.99 -2.49
CA MET A 188 10.53 2.83 -2.15
C MET A 188 9.96 2.14 -0.91
N LEU A 189 9.60 0.87 -1.06
CA LEU A 189 8.90 0.11 -0.03
C LEU A 189 9.61 -1.22 0.29
N ASP A 190 9.46 -1.69 1.52
CA ASP A 190 9.76 -3.08 1.90
C ASP A 190 8.48 -3.92 1.82
N VAL A 191 8.58 -5.12 1.24
CA VAL A 191 7.48 -6.10 1.22
C VAL A 191 7.67 -7.06 2.39
N LEU A 192 7.00 -6.76 3.50
CA LEU A 192 7.10 -7.54 4.73
C LEU A 192 6.38 -8.90 4.62
N HIS A 193 5.19 -8.90 4.02
CA HIS A 193 4.34 -10.08 3.87
C HIS A 193 3.53 -10.04 2.57
N GLY A 194 3.17 -11.20 2.04
CA GLY A 194 2.34 -11.32 0.84
C GLY A 194 1.88 -12.74 0.57
N LYS A 195 0.86 -12.89 -0.26
CA LYS A 195 0.39 -14.18 -0.78
C LYS A 195 1.01 -14.41 -2.16
N PHE A 196 2.21 -14.99 -2.20
CA PHE A 196 3.03 -15.05 -3.41
C PHE A 196 2.68 -16.18 -4.39
N GLY A 197 1.92 -17.19 -3.95
CA GLY A 197 1.56 -18.37 -4.77
C GLY A 197 0.21 -18.27 -5.47
N THR A 198 -0.43 -17.10 -5.51
CA THR A 198 -1.77 -16.94 -6.11
C THR A 198 -1.87 -15.61 -6.83
N MET A 199 -2.37 -15.63 -8.07
CA MET A 199 -2.58 -14.47 -8.92
C MET A 199 -4.00 -14.53 -9.51
N PHE A 200 -4.80 -13.48 -9.30
CA PHE A 200 -6.20 -13.42 -9.75
C PHE A 200 -7.06 -14.64 -9.36
N GLY A 201 -6.81 -15.21 -8.18
CA GLY A 201 -7.52 -16.38 -7.67
C GLY A 201 -6.90 -17.72 -8.09
N GLU A 202 -5.98 -17.72 -9.05
CA GLU A 202 -5.36 -18.91 -9.61
C GLU A 202 -3.99 -19.18 -8.98
N LYS A 203 -3.63 -20.46 -8.83
CA LYS A 203 -2.30 -20.84 -8.36
C LYS A 203 -1.28 -20.57 -9.45
N ILE A 204 -0.22 -19.83 -9.11
CA ILE A 204 0.92 -19.59 -10.02
C ILE A 204 2.02 -20.61 -9.73
N ALA A 205 2.55 -21.22 -10.79
CA ALA A 205 3.70 -22.11 -10.68
C ALA A 205 4.95 -21.30 -10.27
N PRO A 206 5.86 -21.86 -9.46
CA PRO A 206 7.16 -21.26 -9.26
C PRO A 206 7.88 -21.12 -10.60
N VAL A 207 8.65 -20.04 -10.77
CA VAL A 207 9.60 -19.95 -11.88
C VAL A 207 10.57 -21.12 -11.71
N SER A 208 10.72 -21.94 -12.76
CA SER A 208 11.64 -23.07 -12.75
C SER A 208 13.06 -22.51 -12.60
N SER A 209 13.78 -22.94 -11.56
CA SER A 209 15.18 -22.57 -11.31
C SER A 209 16.13 -23.10 -12.38
#